data_AF-A0A836QU65-F1
#
_entry.id   AF-A0A836QU65-F1
#
_cell.length_a   1.000
_cell.length_b   1.000
_cell.length_c   1.000
_cell.angle_alpha   90.00
_cell.angle_beta   90.00
_cell.angle_gamma   90.00
#
_symmetry.space_group_name_H-M   'P 1'
#
loop_
_entity.id
_entity.type
_entity.pdbx_description
1 polymer ?
#
loop_
_entity_poly.entity_id
_entity_poly.type
_entity_poly.pdbx_seq_one_letter_code
_entity_poly.pdbx_strand_id
1 'polypeptide(L)'
;MIRKPNWIKSPIPIGNNFTNLKKLVLKNKLHTVCQEAKCPNLGECWNLGTLTFMILGDTCTRSCGFCAVKTGQGGTIDYLEPKRLSRGILNLK
;
A
#
# COMPACT_ATOMS: atom_id res chain seq x y z
N MET A 1 -5.79 24.74 5.54
CA MET A 1 -5.44 23.42 6.12
C MET A 1 -5.52 23.53 7.63
N ILE A 2 -6.35 22.72 8.29
CA ILE A 2 -6.44 22.68 9.76
C ILE A 2 -5.19 21.97 10.29
N ARG A 3 -4.50 22.57 11.27
CA ARG A 3 -3.35 21.95 11.91
C ARG A 3 -3.80 20.71 12.66
N LYS A 4 -3.12 19.57 12.42
CA LYS A 4 -3.38 18.34 13.17
C LYS A 4 -3.05 18.54 14.66
N PRO A 5 -3.83 17.98 15.59
CA PRO A 5 -3.51 17.98 17.01
C PRO A 5 -2.13 17.36 17.31
N ASN A 6 -1.49 17.80 18.39
CA ASN A 6 -0.12 17.39 18.72
C ASN A 6 0.05 15.88 18.97
N TRP A 7 -1.03 15.15 19.29
CA TRP A 7 -1.01 13.70 19.50
C TRP A 7 -1.13 12.87 18.21
N ILE A 8 -1.54 13.46 17.08
CA ILE A 8 -1.63 12.75 15.80
C ILE A 8 -0.27 12.87 15.08
N LYS A 9 0.62 11.93 15.38
CA LYS A 9 1.95 11.81 14.77
C LYS A 9 2.16 10.39 14.26
N SER A 10 2.86 10.27 13.14
CA SER A 10 3.31 8.98 12.60
C SER A 10 4.79 8.80 12.94
N PRO A 11 5.21 7.62 13.40
CA PRO A 11 6.63 7.31 13.50
C PRO A 11 7.25 7.25 12.11
N ILE A 12 8.57 7.48 12.04
CA ILE A 12 9.33 7.31 10.80
C ILE A 12 9.46 5.79 10.55
N PRO A 13 9.11 5.29 9.35
CA PRO A 13 9.23 3.88 9.04
C PRO A 13 10.71 3.48 8.97
N ILE A 14 11.15 2.75 10.00
CA ILE A 14 12.51 2.22 10.14
C ILE A 14 12.39 0.72 10.42
N GLY A 15 13.26 -0.10 9.83
CA GLY A 15 13.32 -1.54 10.12
C GLY A 15 13.57 -2.41 8.89
N ASN A 16 14.12 -3.60 9.14
CA ASN A 16 14.40 -4.59 8.11
C ASN A 16 13.11 -5.13 7.48
N ASN A 17 12.10 -5.43 8.30
CA ASN A 17 10.80 -5.92 7.84
C ASN A 17 10.11 -4.93 6.91
N PHE A 18 10.04 -3.65 7.30
CA PHE A 18 9.54 -2.58 6.44
C PHE A 18 10.24 -2.57 5.08
N THR A 19 11.57 -2.61 5.08
CA THR A 19 12.39 -2.58 3.86
C THR A 19 12.16 -3.81 2.98
N ASN A 20 12.02 -4.99 3.60
CA ASN A 20 11.77 -6.25 2.90
C ASN A 20 10.39 -6.24 2.23
N LEU A 21 9.35 -5.83 2.96
CA LEU A 21 8.00 -5.69 2.39
C LEU A 21 7.96 -4.66 1.27
N LYS A 22 8.64 -3.52 1.43
CA LYS A 22 8.77 -2.51 0.38
C LYS A 22 9.39 -3.09 -0.89
N LYS A 23 10.49 -3.84 -0.76
CA LYS A 23 11.14 -4.51 -1.89
C LYS A 23 10.23 -5.55 -2.53
N LEU A 24 9.48 -6.30 -1.74
CA LEU A 24 8.56 -7.33 -2.23
C LEU A 24 7.43 -6.73 -3.06
N VAL A 25 6.79 -5.67 -2.57
CA VAL A 25 5.70 -4.97 -3.28
C VAL A 25 6.21 -4.43 -4.62
N LEU A 26 7.36 -3.75 -4.61
CA LEU A 26 7.98 -3.19 -5.82
C LEU A 26 8.39 -4.28 -6.82
N LYS A 27 9.06 -5.34 -6.36
CA LYS A 27 9.57 -6.42 -7.23
C LYS A 27 8.44 -7.17 -7.93
N ASN A 28 7.29 -7.35 -7.27
CA ASN A 28 6.15 -8.08 -7.81
C ASN A 28 5.14 -7.20 -8.56
N LYS A 29 5.41 -5.89 -8.69
CA LYS A 29 4.50 -4.91 -9.32
C LYS A 29 3.09 -5.00 -8.70
N LEU A 30 3.04 -4.94 -7.37
CA LEU A 30 1.80 -4.98 -6.59
C LEU A 30 1.53 -3.61 -5.99
N HIS A 31 0.25 -3.31 -5.73
CA HIS A 31 -0.17 -2.10 -5.03
C HIS A 31 -0.67 -2.44 -3.63
N THR A 32 -0.59 -1.48 -2.72
CA THR A 32 -1.11 -1.63 -1.35
C THR A 32 -1.92 -0.41 -0.96
N VAL A 33 -3.05 -0.61 -0.31
CA VAL A 33 -3.82 0.52 0.24
C VAL A 33 -3.00 1.25 1.31
N CYS A 34 -2.06 0.57 1.96
CA CYS A 34 -1.10 1.17 2.90
C CYS A 34 -0.37 2.38 2.28
N GLN A 35 0.09 2.25 1.03
CA GLN A 35 0.81 3.28 0.31
C GLN A 35 -0.13 4.23 -0.43
N GLU A 36 -1.05 3.69 -1.23
CA GLU A 36 -1.89 4.50 -2.13
C GLU A 36 -2.86 5.40 -1.36
N ALA A 37 -3.34 4.97 -0.19
CA ALA A 37 -4.17 5.79 0.69
C ALA A 37 -3.39 6.64 1.69
N LYS A 38 -2.04 6.64 1.64
CA LYS A 38 -1.15 7.39 2.56
C LYS A 38 -1.43 7.08 4.03
N CYS A 39 -1.55 5.79 4.36
CA CYS A 39 -1.88 5.34 5.71
C CYS A 39 -0.78 5.77 6.72
N PRO A 40 -1.13 6.43 7.84
CA PRO A 40 -0.14 6.81 8.85
C PRO A 40 0.48 5.60 9.57
N ASN A 41 -0.14 4.43 9.52
CA ASN A 41 0.34 3.22 10.21
C ASN A 41 1.23 2.34 9.32
N LEU A 42 1.59 2.81 8.12
CA LEU A 42 2.36 2.04 7.14
C LEU A 42 3.66 1.47 7.72
N GLY A 43 4.41 2.24 8.52
CA GLY A 43 5.64 1.75 9.16
C GLY A 43 5.38 0.66 10.21
N GLU A 44 4.35 0.85 11.03
CA GLU A 44 3.99 -0.08 12.11
C GLU A 44 3.51 -1.43 11.56
N CYS A 45 2.48 -1.41 10.70
CA CYS A 45 1.90 -2.63 10.15
C CYS A 45 2.95 -3.45 9.38
N TRP A 46 3.77 -2.78 8.56
CA TRP A 46 4.77 -3.46 7.75
C TRP A 46 5.93 -4.01 8.59
N ASN A 47 6.31 -3.34 9.68
CA ASN A 47 7.28 -3.91 10.61
C ASN A 47 6.77 -5.17 11.31
N LEU A 48 5.46 -5.26 11.53
CA LEU A 48 4.78 -6.47 12.01
C LEU A 48 4.54 -7.51 10.90
N GLY A 49 5.07 -7.32 9.69
CA GLY A 49 4.88 -8.25 8.57
C GLY A 49 3.48 -8.20 7.95
N THR A 50 2.67 -7.20 8.28
CA THR A 50 1.29 -7.06 7.83
C THR A 50 1.14 -5.97 6.78
N LEU A 51 0.44 -6.27 5.69
CA LEU A 51 0.09 -5.31 4.66
C LEU A 51 -1.24 -5.69 4.01
N THR A 52 -1.89 -4.72 3.38
CA THR A 52 -3.14 -4.93 2.66
C THR A 52 -2.94 -4.58 1.20
N PHE A 53 -3.04 -5.59 0.34
CA PHE A 53 -2.94 -5.42 -1.10
C PHE A 53 -4.12 -4.64 -1.65
N MET A 54 -3.86 -3.88 -2.70
CA MET A 54 -4.87 -3.27 -3.55
C MET A 54 -4.72 -3.91 -4.93
N ILE A 55 -5.80 -4.51 -5.40
CA ILE A 55 -5.88 -5.14 -6.72
C ILE A 55 -6.38 -4.12 -7.75
N LEU A 56 -6.23 -4.42 -9.03
CA LEU A 56 -6.67 -3.58 -10.15
C LEU A 56 -5.93 -2.23 -10.25
N GLY A 57 -4.68 -2.18 -9.76
CA GLY A 57 -3.79 -1.02 -9.91
C GLY A 57 -3.85 0.00 -8.77
N ASP A 58 -3.35 1.21 -9.04
CA ASP A 58 -3.24 2.35 -8.10
C ASP A 58 -4.36 3.39 -8.25
N THR A 59 -5.21 3.25 -9.27
CA THR A 59 -6.12 4.29 -9.73
C THR A 59 -7.57 3.85 -9.59
N CYS A 60 -8.38 4.64 -8.87
CA CYS A 60 -9.81 4.41 -8.71
C CYS A 60 -10.61 5.29 -9.68
N THR A 61 -11.67 4.74 -10.27
CA THR A 61 -12.60 5.48 -11.14
C THR A 61 -13.61 6.33 -10.34
N ARG A 62 -13.67 6.14 -9.02
CA ARG A 62 -14.50 6.92 -8.09
C ARG A 62 -13.67 7.98 -7.37
N SER A 63 -14.32 9.06 -6.97
CA SER A 63 -13.71 10.21 -6.29
C SER A 63 -14.33 10.45 -4.91
N CYS A 64 -14.19 9.48 -4.00
CA CYS A 64 -14.68 9.62 -2.63
C CYS A 64 -13.93 10.76 -1.92
N GLY A 65 -14.65 11.73 -1.33
CA GLY A 65 -14.05 12.96 -0.78
C GLY A 65 -13.04 12.77 0.37
N PHE A 66 -12.96 11.58 0.96
CA PHE A 66 -11.99 11.23 2.01
C PHE A 66 -10.81 10.38 1.50
N CYS A 67 -10.90 9.81 0.30
CA CYS A 67 -9.97 8.82 -0.19
C CYS A 67 -8.76 9.49 -0.85
N ALA A 68 -7.56 9.08 -0.48
CA ALA A 68 -6.32 9.62 -1.03
C ALA A 68 -5.79 8.84 -2.26
N VAL A 69 -6.45 7.73 -2.63
CA VAL A 69 -6.10 6.92 -3.81
C VAL A 69 -6.27 7.79 -5.07
N LYS A 70 -5.35 7.64 -6.02
CA LYS A 70 -5.36 8.39 -7.28
C LYS A 70 -6.69 8.20 -8.00
N THR A 71 -7.34 9.29 -8.40
CA THR A 71 -8.54 9.24 -9.24
C THR A 71 -8.17 9.31 -10.72
N GLY A 72 -8.80 8.50 -11.56
CA GLY A 72 -8.58 8.51 -13.00
C GLY A 72 -9.38 7.42 -13.72
N GLN A 73 -9.16 7.26 -15.02
CA GLN A 73 -9.90 6.31 -15.85
C GLN A 73 -9.57 4.83 -15.56
N GLY A 74 -8.56 4.56 -14.73
CA GLY A 74 -8.03 3.22 -14.47
C GLY A 74 -7.03 2.76 -15.53
N GLY A 75 -6.45 1.57 -15.31
CA GLY A 75 -5.56 0.90 -16.26
C GLY A 75 -6.21 -0.33 -16.91
N THR A 76 -5.46 -1.01 -17.77
CA THR A 76 -5.88 -2.32 -18.31
C THR A 76 -5.90 -3.38 -17.21
N ILE A 77 -6.89 -4.26 -17.24
CA ILE A 77 -6.99 -5.38 -16.29
C ILE A 77 -5.80 -6.33 -16.49
N ASP A 78 -5.05 -6.58 -15.41
CA ASP A 78 -3.95 -7.54 -15.40
C ASP A 78 -4.41 -8.88 -14.84
N TYR A 79 -4.75 -9.82 -15.72
CA TYR A 79 -5.19 -11.16 -15.34
C TYR A 79 -4.10 -12.02 -14.65
N LEU A 80 -2.83 -11.61 -14.70
CA LEU A 80 -1.73 -12.28 -13.99
C LEU A 80 -1.48 -11.69 -12.60
N GLU A 81 -2.17 -10.62 -12.21
CA GLU A 81 -2.08 -10.02 -10.88
C GLU A 81 -2.32 -11.04 -9.76
N PRO A 82 -3.34 -11.92 -9.80
CA PRO A 82 -3.54 -12.94 -8.75
C PRO A 82 -2.35 -13.89 -8.59
N LYS A 83 -1.68 -14.24 -9.70
CA LYS A 83 -0.49 -15.11 -9.69
C LYS A 83 0.73 -14.39 -9.10
N ARG A 84 0.90 -13.09 -9.36
CA ARG A 84 1.97 -12.29 -8.75
C ARG A 84 1.71 -12.05 -7.27
N LEU A 85 0.45 -11.81 -6.89
CA LEU A 85 0.04 -11.66 -5.50
C LEU A 85 0.31 -12.94 -4.71
N SER A 86 -0.11 -14.10 -5.21
CA SER A 86 0.15 -15.39 -4.54
C SER A 86 1.65 -15.69 -4.41
N ARG A 87 2.43 -15.41 -5.46
CA ARG A 87 3.90 -15.51 -5.41
C ARG A 87 4.50 -14.54 -4.41
N GLY A 88 3.96 -13.32 -4.29
CA GLY A 88 4.32 -12.35 -3.27
C GLY A 88 4.13 -12.92 -1.86
N ILE A 89 2.96 -13.49 -1.58
CA ILE A 89 2.66 -14.12 -0.28
C ILE A 89 3.60 -15.29 0.02
N LEU A 90 3.89 -16.16 -0.95
CA LEU A 90 4.81 -17.28 -0.76
C LEU A 90 6.24 -16.83 -0.43
N ASN A 91 6.65 -15.64 -0.88
CA ASN A 91 7.96 -15.06 -0.59
C ASN A 91 8.02 -14.27 0.73
N LEU A 92 6.91 -14.20 1.48
CA LEU A 92 6.86 -13.57 2.82
C LEU A 92 7.31 -14.50 3.96
N LYS A 93 7.78 -15.71 3.64
CA LYS A 93 8.35 -16.65 4.61
C LYS A 93 9.69 -16.19 5.16
#